data_AF-A0A2V9R3D4-F1
#
_entry.id   AF-A0A2V9R3D4-F1
#
_cell.length_a   1.000
_cell.length_b   1.000
_cell.length_c   1.000
_cell.angle_alpha   90.00
_cell.angle_beta   90.00
_cell.angle_gamma   90.00
#
_symmetry.space_group_name_H-M   'P 1'
#
loop_
_entity.id
_entity.type
_entity.pdbx_description
1 polymer ?
#
loop_
_entity_poly.entity_id
_entity_poly.type
_entity_poly.pdbx_seq_one_letter_code
_entity_poly.pdbx_strand_id
1 'polypeptide(L)'
;MVLAFLGLMGTIFSQAQQITLQALVTPSTVIFKDGKPVTFAVHGFVEFKSLAELFPYIESQSRRWKLDPGGREQLARNLLREGIESRVVSMIDERPMEALLTHTSDELQSATLATQESKPQGYAEAFLAVQEKWKHSLNCWSASPSIAGRVLSNWYPIEEGIELYGAGYDSTEHFWQAVKYHPDTTIQDLRNLIGLFEQRDWKPWIARLDEDADNYLPNAYAVEFLRHNLMRDRLRWFSEELGKHGLQPRDRARQAQQRGTQKFRFAAFEEKVLWGDLADLFQLVYVFSKPEDPVRSALAARHFDGIYLENRKLGFISEEFRSLMLEIWKVKFLKMARFREVISSIPMEIRLAHFLNDGDSPDIPIPVYVGYLNQIRELARAQH
;
A
#
# COMPACT_ATOMS: atom_id res chain seq x y z
N MET A 1 -46.23 0.37 22.10
CA MET A 1 -45.96 1.76 22.50
C MET A 1 -44.47 1.87 22.78
N VAL A 2 -43.65 2.12 21.75
CA VAL A 2 -43.08 3.46 21.40
C VAL A 2 -42.09 3.88 22.49
N LEU A 3 -40.76 3.87 22.30
CA LEU A 3 -39.95 4.51 21.26
C LEU A 3 -38.62 3.77 21.04
N ALA A 4 -38.31 3.50 19.77
CA ALA A 4 -36.96 3.19 19.32
C ALA A 4 -36.18 4.51 19.12
N PHE A 5 -35.06 4.67 19.81
CA PHE A 5 -34.11 5.74 19.50
C PHE A 5 -33.22 5.27 18.34
N LEU A 6 -33.63 5.64 17.12
CA LEU A 6 -32.77 5.66 15.94
C LEU A 6 -31.69 6.72 16.18
N GLY A 7 -30.50 6.26 16.56
CA GLY A 7 -29.27 7.06 16.47
C GLY A 7 -28.91 7.27 15.00
N LEU A 8 -29.57 8.23 14.35
CA LEU A 8 -29.08 8.89 13.15
C LEU A 8 -27.77 9.60 13.51
N MET A 9 -26.65 8.87 13.50
CA MET A 9 -25.38 9.51 13.21
C MET A 9 -25.45 9.94 11.75
N GLY A 10 -25.84 11.19 11.57
CA GLY A 10 -25.73 11.86 10.29
C GLY A 10 -24.30 11.67 9.79
N THR A 11 -24.17 11.04 8.63
CA THR A 11 -23.03 11.26 7.76
C THR A 11 -23.03 12.75 7.46
N ILE A 12 -22.29 13.52 8.25
CA ILE A 12 -21.87 14.85 7.86
C ILE A 12 -21.10 14.61 6.57
N PHE A 13 -21.72 14.94 5.43
CA PHE A 13 -21.00 15.14 4.20
C PHE A 13 -20.00 16.25 4.51
N SER A 14 -18.77 15.87 4.89
CA SER A 14 -17.66 16.80 5.03
C SER A 14 -17.54 17.48 3.67
N GLN A 15 -17.96 18.75 3.61
CA GLN A 15 -17.76 19.56 2.42
C GLN A 15 -16.27 19.48 2.11
N ALA A 16 -15.92 19.06 0.89
CA ALA A 16 -14.53 19.03 0.47
C ALA A 16 -13.95 20.43 0.68
N GLN A 17 -13.04 20.58 1.64
CA GLN A 17 -12.36 21.85 1.86
C GLN A 17 -11.67 22.22 0.54
N GLN A 18 -12.15 23.27 -0.12
CA GLN A 18 -11.61 23.71 -1.40
C GLN A 18 -10.19 24.22 -1.18
N ILE A 19 -9.24 23.58 -1.84
CA ILE A 19 -7.83 23.93 -1.78
C ILE A 19 -7.49 24.65 -3.06
N THR A 20 -6.88 25.82 -2.95
CA THR A 20 -6.49 26.60 -4.12
C THR A 20 -5.29 25.97 -4.80
N LEU A 21 -5.17 26.14 -6.12
CA LEU A 21 -3.99 25.74 -6.86
C LEU A 21 -2.71 26.36 -6.27
N GLN A 22 -2.78 27.62 -5.84
CA GLN A 22 -1.67 28.32 -5.21
C GLN A 22 -1.24 27.65 -3.89
N ALA A 23 -2.19 27.26 -3.02
CA ALA A 23 -1.89 26.55 -1.78
C ALA A 23 -1.27 25.16 -2.02
N LEU A 24 -1.63 24.53 -3.14
CA LEU A 24 -1.09 23.23 -3.52
C LEU A 24 0.38 23.31 -3.95
N VAL A 25 0.73 24.34 -4.74
CA VAL A 25 2.07 24.49 -5.34
C VAL A 25 3.04 25.31 -4.49
N THR A 26 2.57 26.03 -3.47
CA THR A 26 3.43 26.86 -2.61
C THR A 26 4.17 25.99 -1.60
N PRO A 27 5.52 25.94 -1.61
CA PRO A 27 6.25 24.93 -0.85
C PRO A 27 6.00 24.93 0.66
N SER A 28 5.92 26.11 1.29
CA SER A 28 5.70 26.25 2.74
C SER A 28 4.25 25.99 3.19
N THR A 29 3.30 25.85 2.27
CA THR A 29 1.89 25.74 2.65
C THR A 29 1.60 24.40 3.33
N VAL A 30 1.00 24.46 4.52
CA VAL A 30 0.40 23.29 5.17
C VAL A 30 -1.08 23.27 4.84
N ILE A 31 -1.54 22.17 4.26
CA ILE A 31 -2.97 21.96 3.98
C ILE A 31 -3.61 21.41 5.24
N PHE A 32 -4.77 21.96 5.59
CA PHE A 32 -5.58 21.48 6.71
C PHE A 32 -6.89 20.88 6.19
N LYS A 33 -7.41 19.91 6.94
CA LYS A 33 -8.74 19.32 6.78
C LYS A 33 -9.30 18.98 8.16
N ASP A 34 -10.53 19.42 8.43
CA ASP A 34 -11.20 19.23 9.73
C ASP A 34 -10.32 19.67 10.93
N GLY A 35 -9.57 20.76 10.76
CA GLY A 35 -8.66 21.32 11.78
C GLY A 35 -7.35 20.55 11.98
N LYS A 36 -7.07 19.50 11.18
CA LYS A 36 -5.83 18.72 11.24
C LYS A 36 -4.97 18.95 9.98
N PRO A 37 -3.64 19.01 10.11
CA PRO A 37 -2.76 18.99 8.94
C PRO A 37 -2.97 17.71 8.12
N VAL A 38 -3.08 17.85 6.80
CA VAL A 38 -3.03 16.73 5.86
C VAL A 38 -1.57 16.44 5.55
N THR A 39 -1.04 15.37 6.11
CA THR A 39 0.30 14.88 5.80
C THR A 39 0.31 14.20 4.42
N PHE A 40 1.47 14.21 3.80
CA PHE A 40 1.78 13.41 2.63
C PHE A 40 3.07 12.65 2.89
N ALA A 41 3.30 11.54 2.20
CA ALA A 41 4.42 10.65 2.49
C ALA A 41 5.19 10.24 1.24
N VAL A 42 6.51 10.14 1.37
CA VAL A 42 7.34 9.43 0.40
C VAL A 42 7.54 8.00 0.90
N HIS A 43 7.52 7.04 -0.03
CA HIS A 43 7.56 5.60 0.28
C HIS A 43 6.51 5.19 1.32
N GLY A 44 5.34 5.83 1.34
CA GLY A 44 4.22 5.55 2.26
C GLY A 44 4.44 5.84 3.74
N PHE A 45 5.69 5.99 4.20
CA PHE A 45 6.05 6.06 5.63
C PHE A 45 6.80 7.34 6.04
N VAL A 46 7.48 8.01 5.11
CA VAL A 46 8.23 9.23 5.43
C VAL A 46 7.32 10.44 5.25
N GLU A 47 6.73 10.90 6.35
CA GLU A 47 5.68 11.94 6.34
C GLU A 47 6.22 13.37 6.36
N PHE A 48 5.50 14.24 5.66
CA PHE A 48 5.75 15.68 5.56
C PHE A 48 4.43 16.45 5.66
N LYS A 49 4.50 17.69 6.15
CA LYS A 49 3.34 18.61 6.22
C LYS A 49 3.35 19.63 5.08
N SER A 50 4.53 19.89 4.51
CA SER A 50 4.74 20.87 3.43
C SER A 50 5.84 20.38 2.47
N LEU A 51 5.83 20.85 1.21
CA LEU A 51 6.89 20.51 0.24
C LEU A 51 8.24 21.13 0.63
N ALA A 52 8.23 22.25 1.35
CA ALA A 52 9.44 22.82 1.91
C ALA A 52 10.15 21.88 2.91
N GLU A 53 9.40 21.06 3.67
CA GLU A 53 9.98 20.02 4.53
C GLU A 53 10.54 18.84 3.74
N LEU A 54 9.98 18.54 2.57
CA LEU A 54 10.44 17.48 1.68
C LEU A 54 11.80 17.81 1.03
N PHE A 55 12.07 19.06 0.67
CA PHE A 55 13.28 19.39 -0.10
C PHE A 55 14.60 19.06 0.62
N PRO A 56 14.79 19.39 1.92
CA PRO A 56 15.98 18.96 2.67
C PRO A 56 16.08 17.43 2.78
N TYR A 57 14.95 16.73 2.86
CA TYR A 57 14.94 15.26 2.84
C TYR A 57 15.49 14.74 1.51
N ILE A 58 15.01 15.25 0.37
CA ILE A 58 15.53 14.88 -0.96
C ILE A 58 17.03 15.11 -1.04
N GLU A 59 17.50 16.29 -0.62
CA GLU A 59 18.94 16.60 -0.62
C GLU A 59 19.74 15.61 0.25
N SER A 60 19.21 15.23 1.41
CA SER A 60 19.84 14.24 2.28
C SER A 60 19.92 12.86 1.62
N GLN A 61 18.86 12.40 0.96
CA GLN A 61 18.82 11.09 0.30
C GLN A 61 19.72 11.06 -0.94
N SER A 62 19.74 12.12 -1.74
CA SER A 62 20.63 12.23 -2.91
C SER A 62 22.12 12.23 -2.54
N ARG A 63 22.47 12.52 -1.28
CA ARG A 63 23.84 12.52 -0.75
C ARG A 63 24.17 11.30 0.11
N ARG A 64 23.16 10.50 0.46
CA ARG A 64 23.29 9.35 1.36
C ARG A 64 24.20 8.26 0.81
N TRP A 65 24.12 8.00 -0.49
CA TRP A 65 24.90 6.97 -1.17
C TRP A 65 25.87 7.55 -2.20
N LYS A 66 26.88 6.77 -2.55
CA LYS A 66 27.86 7.11 -3.61
C LYS A 66 27.27 6.82 -5.00
N LEU A 67 26.26 7.57 -5.39
CA LEU A 67 25.71 7.55 -6.75
C LEU A 67 26.53 8.46 -7.67
N ASP A 68 26.52 8.17 -8.97
CA ASP A 68 27.04 9.06 -10.00
C ASP A 68 26.14 10.32 -10.13
N PRO A 69 26.61 11.40 -10.77
CA PRO A 69 25.82 12.63 -10.88
C PRO A 69 24.43 12.42 -11.51
N GLY A 70 24.34 11.58 -12.54
CA GLY A 70 23.07 11.25 -13.20
C GLY A 70 22.10 10.50 -12.29
N GLY A 71 22.59 9.50 -11.54
CA GLY A 71 21.79 8.76 -10.56
C GLY A 71 21.28 9.64 -9.41
N ARG A 72 22.10 10.58 -8.92
CA ARG A 72 21.66 11.54 -7.87
C ARG A 72 20.53 12.44 -8.35
N GLU A 73 20.67 12.97 -9.57
CA GLU A 73 19.65 13.83 -10.17
C GLU A 73 18.36 13.06 -10.44
N GLN A 74 18.47 11.82 -10.93
CA GLN A 74 17.32 10.96 -11.15
C GLN A 74 16.59 10.62 -9.85
N LEU A 75 17.34 10.27 -8.79
CA LEU A 75 16.77 10.02 -7.48
C LEU A 75 16.03 11.26 -6.95
N ALA A 76 16.65 12.45 -7.05
CA ALA A 76 16.03 13.69 -6.61
C ALA A 76 14.72 13.98 -7.34
N ARG A 77 14.70 13.81 -8.67
CA ARG A 77 13.49 13.97 -9.50
C ARG A 77 12.40 12.96 -9.14
N ASN A 78 12.77 11.71 -8.89
CA ASN A 78 11.80 10.67 -8.50
C ASN A 78 11.15 10.99 -7.16
N LEU A 79 11.95 11.29 -6.12
CA LEU A 79 11.45 11.63 -4.79
C LEU A 79 10.60 12.91 -4.81
N LEU A 80 10.97 13.90 -5.63
CA LEU A 80 10.16 15.11 -5.81
C LEU A 80 8.80 14.79 -6.42
N ARG A 81 8.78 13.98 -7.49
CA ARG A 81 7.54 13.56 -8.14
C ARG A 81 6.65 12.74 -7.20
N GLU A 82 7.22 11.79 -6.46
CA GLU A 82 6.49 11.00 -5.45
C GLU A 82 5.92 11.90 -4.35
N GLY A 83 6.71 12.83 -3.81
CA GLY A 83 6.21 13.75 -2.80
C GLY A 83 5.11 14.68 -3.31
N ILE A 84 5.20 15.17 -4.55
CA ILE A 84 4.13 15.96 -5.19
C ILE A 84 2.89 15.08 -5.44
N GLU A 85 3.07 13.86 -5.93
CA GLU A 85 1.96 12.91 -6.12
C GLU A 85 1.24 12.64 -4.80
N SER A 86 1.99 12.36 -3.73
CA SER A 86 1.40 12.21 -2.41
C SER A 86 0.73 13.48 -1.89
N ARG A 87 1.25 14.66 -2.27
CA ARG A 87 0.73 15.95 -1.83
C ARG A 87 -0.62 16.26 -2.45
N VAL A 88 -0.86 15.82 -3.68
CA VAL A 88 -2.10 16.11 -4.41
C VAL A 88 -3.20 15.08 -4.17
N VAL A 89 -3.00 14.21 -3.17
CA VAL A 89 -3.92 13.16 -2.77
C VAL A 89 -4.00 13.19 -1.25
N SER A 90 -5.19 13.13 -0.68
CA SER A 90 -5.28 13.06 0.77
C SER A 90 -4.80 11.69 1.25
N MET A 91 -3.79 11.61 2.11
CA MET A 91 -3.46 10.34 2.79
C MET A 91 -4.51 9.94 3.85
N ILE A 92 -5.46 10.83 4.17
CA ILE A 92 -6.50 10.58 5.17
C ILE A 92 -7.67 9.79 4.57
N ASP A 93 -8.05 10.12 3.34
CA ASP A 93 -9.18 9.47 2.67
C ASP A 93 -8.93 9.12 1.20
N GLU A 94 -7.66 9.17 0.78
CA GLU A 94 -7.13 8.72 -0.51
C GLU A 94 -7.81 9.37 -1.73
N ARG A 95 -8.50 10.50 -1.52
CA ARG A 95 -9.15 11.24 -2.60
C ARG A 95 -8.14 12.15 -3.30
N PRO A 96 -8.07 12.12 -4.65
CA PRO A 96 -7.36 13.14 -5.39
C PRO A 96 -7.88 14.53 -5.03
N MET A 97 -6.99 15.48 -4.90
CA MET A 97 -7.35 16.86 -4.69
C MET A 97 -7.81 17.42 -6.04
N GLU A 98 -9.12 17.60 -6.18
CA GLU A 98 -9.77 18.11 -7.40
C GLU A 98 -9.08 19.34 -7.96
N ALA A 99 -8.53 20.18 -7.07
CA ALA A 99 -7.74 21.36 -7.38
C ALA A 99 -6.63 21.15 -8.43
N LEU A 100 -5.94 20.00 -8.48
CA LEU A 100 -4.93 19.77 -9.53
C LEU A 100 -5.58 19.42 -10.87
N LEU A 101 -6.68 18.65 -10.83
CA LEU A 101 -7.33 18.05 -11.99
C LEU A 101 -8.18 19.05 -12.78
N THR A 102 -8.77 20.04 -12.10
CA THR A 102 -9.66 21.02 -12.71
C THR A 102 -8.95 22.17 -13.40
N HIS A 103 -7.63 22.33 -13.21
CA HIS A 103 -6.85 23.41 -13.83
C HIS A 103 -6.13 22.94 -15.10
N THR A 104 -5.83 23.88 -15.99
CA THR A 104 -5.03 23.65 -17.19
C THR A 104 -3.54 23.52 -16.85
N SER A 105 -2.75 23.02 -17.79
CA SER A 105 -1.29 22.96 -17.65
C SER A 105 -0.67 24.36 -17.56
N ASP A 106 -1.20 25.33 -18.31
CA ASP A 106 -0.74 26.72 -18.30
C ASP A 106 -1.03 27.41 -16.95
N GLU A 107 -2.19 27.14 -16.36
CA GLU A 107 -2.54 27.64 -15.02
C GLU A 107 -1.61 27.05 -13.95
N LEU A 108 -1.31 25.75 -14.02
CA LEU A 108 -0.37 25.09 -13.12
C LEU A 108 1.06 25.61 -13.28
N GLN A 109 1.50 25.82 -14.51
CA GLN A 109 2.81 26.42 -14.79
C GLN A 109 2.87 27.86 -14.27
N SER A 110 1.83 28.66 -14.50
CA SER A 110 1.77 30.03 -14.01
C SER A 110 1.78 30.09 -12.48
N ALA A 111 1.02 29.22 -11.81
CA ALA A 111 0.99 29.14 -10.35
C ALA A 111 2.35 28.72 -9.76
N THR A 112 3.02 27.73 -10.35
CA THR A 112 4.36 27.29 -9.91
C THR A 112 5.43 28.35 -10.17
N LEU A 113 5.30 29.18 -11.21
CA LEU A 113 6.20 30.31 -11.46
C LEU A 113 5.94 31.48 -10.49
N ALA A 114 4.69 31.72 -10.12
CA ALA A 114 4.31 32.80 -9.20
C ALA A 114 4.83 32.61 -7.78
N THR A 115 5.13 31.36 -7.35
CA THR A 115 5.72 31.10 -6.03
C THR A 115 7.12 31.71 -5.93
N GLN A 116 7.32 32.59 -4.95
CA GLN A 116 8.60 33.26 -4.69
C GLN A 116 9.60 32.41 -3.90
N GLU A 117 9.15 31.28 -3.33
CA GLU A 117 9.98 30.40 -2.52
C GLU A 117 11.01 29.63 -3.36
N SER A 118 12.13 29.27 -2.74
CA SER A 118 13.15 28.41 -3.35
C SER A 118 12.53 27.04 -3.70
N LYS A 119 12.84 26.56 -4.91
CA LYS A 119 12.33 25.31 -5.46
C LYS A 119 13.49 24.49 -6.03
N PRO A 120 13.46 23.16 -5.91
CA PRO A 120 14.41 22.30 -6.62
C PRO A 120 14.21 22.41 -8.14
N GLN A 121 15.24 22.08 -8.90
CA GLN A 121 15.15 21.95 -10.35
C GLN A 121 14.09 20.89 -10.73
N GLY A 122 13.30 21.15 -11.77
CA GLY A 122 12.27 20.23 -12.23
C GLY A 122 10.92 20.33 -11.48
N TYR A 123 10.74 21.32 -10.61
CA TYR A 123 9.54 21.45 -9.77
C TYR A 123 8.25 21.59 -10.57
N ALA A 124 8.22 22.48 -11.57
CA ALA A 124 7.04 22.68 -12.40
C ALA A 124 6.76 21.45 -13.28
N GLU A 125 7.81 20.85 -13.82
CA GLU A 125 7.77 19.64 -14.63
C GLU A 125 7.22 18.45 -13.85
N ALA A 126 7.61 18.31 -12.58
CA ALA A 126 7.09 17.26 -11.70
C ALA A 126 5.58 17.45 -11.43
N PHE A 127 5.13 18.67 -11.16
CA PHE A 127 3.70 18.98 -11.02
C PHE A 127 2.90 18.68 -12.30
N LEU A 128 3.43 19.06 -13.46
CA LEU A 128 2.80 18.76 -14.75
C LEU A 128 2.73 17.26 -15.02
N ALA A 129 3.80 16.52 -14.72
CA ALA A 129 3.83 15.06 -14.87
C ALA A 129 2.79 14.38 -13.96
N VAL A 130 2.63 14.87 -12.73
CA VAL A 130 1.59 14.39 -11.82
C VAL A 130 0.20 14.76 -12.35
N GLN A 131 -0.05 16.01 -12.75
CA GLN A 131 -1.34 16.39 -13.33
C GLN A 131 -1.71 15.51 -14.53
N GLU A 132 -0.78 15.29 -15.45
CA GLU A 132 -0.98 14.49 -16.66
C GLU A 132 -1.31 13.04 -16.34
N LYS A 133 -0.58 12.44 -15.37
CA LYS A 133 -0.89 11.09 -14.87
C LYS A 133 -2.32 11.02 -14.34
N TRP A 134 -2.71 11.98 -13.49
CA TRP A 134 -3.97 11.92 -12.76
C TRP A 134 -5.19 12.27 -13.61
N LYS A 135 -5.04 13.11 -14.66
CA LYS A 135 -6.09 13.36 -15.66
C LYS A 135 -6.44 12.10 -16.48
N HIS A 136 -5.47 11.21 -16.65
CA HIS A 136 -5.61 10.00 -17.46
C HIS A 136 -5.54 8.72 -16.63
N SER A 137 -5.88 8.75 -15.34
CA SER A 137 -5.86 7.57 -14.47
C SER A 137 -7.12 7.45 -13.62
N LEU A 138 -7.51 6.22 -13.32
CA LEU A 138 -8.58 5.93 -12.36
C LEU A 138 -8.00 5.51 -11.01
N ASN A 139 -8.50 6.09 -9.92
CA ASN A 139 -8.16 5.68 -8.56
C ASN A 139 -8.68 4.27 -8.28
N CYS A 140 -7.76 3.31 -8.11
CA CYS A 140 -8.07 1.89 -7.87
C CYS A 140 -7.96 1.49 -6.39
N TRP A 141 -7.86 2.44 -5.45
CA TRP A 141 -7.92 2.17 -4.01
C TRP A 141 -9.34 1.98 -3.49
N SER A 142 -9.44 1.36 -2.31
CA SER A 142 -10.71 1.11 -1.63
C SER A 142 -11.51 2.39 -1.32
N ALA A 143 -10.82 3.52 -1.09
CA ALA A 143 -11.45 4.80 -0.84
C ALA A 143 -11.66 5.67 -2.10
N SER A 144 -11.50 5.09 -3.29
CA SER A 144 -11.80 5.78 -4.56
C SER A 144 -13.20 6.42 -4.52
N PRO A 145 -13.38 7.68 -4.97
CA PRO A 145 -14.70 8.30 -5.02
C PRO A 145 -15.61 7.65 -6.07
N SER A 146 -15.03 6.91 -7.03
CA SER A 146 -15.76 6.19 -8.08
C SER A 146 -16.00 4.75 -7.68
N ILE A 147 -17.23 4.26 -7.86
CA ILE A 147 -17.54 2.84 -7.67
C ILE A 147 -16.70 1.94 -8.58
N ALA A 148 -16.46 2.36 -9.83
CA ALA A 148 -15.63 1.62 -10.77
C ALA A 148 -14.20 1.48 -10.21
N GLY A 149 -13.67 2.56 -9.65
CA GLY A 149 -12.36 2.55 -9.00
C GLY A 149 -12.30 1.65 -7.76
N ARG A 150 -13.29 1.72 -6.88
CA ARG A 150 -13.37 0.86 -5.69
C ARG A 150 -13.40 -0.61 -6.07
N VAL A 151 -14.19 -0.98 -7.07
CA VAL A 151 -14.32 -2.37 -7.54
C VAL A 151 -12.99 -2.93 -8.05
N LEU A 152 -12.11 -2.09 -8.60
CA LEU A 152 -10.78 -2.53 -9.03
C LEU A 152 -9.84 -2.84 -7.87
N SER A 153 -10.07 -2.26 -6.69
CA SER A 153 -9.25 -2.49 -5.52
C SER A 153 -9.26 -3.95 -5.10
N ASN A 154 -8.08 -4.48 -4.76
CA ASN A 154 -7.91 -5.76 -4.07
C ASN A 154 -8.74 -5.87 -2.78
N TRP A 155 -9.06 -4.75 -2.15
CA TRP A 155 -9.80 -4.63 -0.89
C TRP A 155 -11.31 -4.66 -1.02
N TYR A 156 -11.83 -4.52 -2.24
CA TYR A 156 -13.27 -4.42 -2.45
C TYR A 156 -13.98 -5.65 -1.85
N PRO A 157 -14.83 -5.49 -0.82
CA PRO A 157 -15.53 -6.60 -0.22
C PRO A 157 -16.56 -7.18 -1.19
N ILE A 158 -16.55 -8.49 -1.32
CA ILE A 158 -17.41 -9.31 -2.18
C ILE A 158 -18.31 -10.08 -1.24
N GLU A 159 -19.56 -9.64 -1.08
CA GLU A 159 -20.50 -10.21 -0.10
C GLU A 159 -20.71 -11.72 -0.30
N GLU A 160 -20.95 -12.15 -1.55
CA GLU A 160 -21.10 -13.57 -1.89
C GLU A 160 -19.80 -14.38 -1.72
N GLY A 161 -18.66 -13.70 -1.60
CA GLY A 161 -17.33 -14.27 -1.49
C GLY A 161 -16.72 -14.66 -2.82
N ILE A 162 -15.44 -15.02 -2.77
CA ILE A 162 -14.66 -15.55 -3.87
C ILE A 162 -14.01 -16.86 -3.43
N GLU A 163 -14.20 -17.91 -4.22
CA GLU A 163 -13.57 -19.20 -3.96
C GLU A 163 -12.19 -19.24 -4.63
N LEU A 164 -11.16 -19.42 -3.80
CA LEU A 164 -9.77 -19.48 -4.23
C LEU A 164 -9.12 -20.65 -3.49
N TYR A 165 -8.59 -21.60 -4.27
CA TYR A 165 -7.84 -22.74 -3.71
C TYR A 165 -8.64 -23.56 -2.67
N GLY A 166 -9.93 -23.79 -2.94
CA GLY A 166 -10.82 -24.60 -2.10
C GLY A 166 -11.29 -23.94 -0.81
N ALA A 167 -11.04 -22.64 -0.63
CA ALA A 167 -11.53 -21.85 0.50
C ALA A 167 -12.20 -20.55 0.02
N GLY A 168 -13.14 -20.06 0.83
CA GLY A 168 -13.85 -18.82 0.57
C GLY A 168 -13.18 -17.60 1.22
N TYR A 169 -13.14 -16.50 0.50
CA TYR A 169 -12.63 -15.20 0.95
C TYR A 169 -13.63 -14.10 0.58
N ASP A 170 -13.51 -12.93 1.18
CA ASP A 170 -14.39 -11.78 0.87
C ASP A 170 -13.72 -10.75 -0.02
N SER A 171 -12.45 -10.90 -0.35
CA SER A 171 -11.71 -10.01 -1.22
C SER A 171 -10.47 -10.74 -1.72
N THR A 172 -9.88 -10.23 -2.81
CA THR A 172 -8.58 -10.74 -3.26
C THR A 172 -7.48 -10.39 -2.27
N GLU A 173 -7.60 -9.27 -1.54
CA GLU A 173 -6.70 -8.90 -0.45
C GLU A 173 -6.75 -9.89 0.70
N HIS A 174 -7.93 -10.27 1.16
CA HIS A 174 -8.04 -11.23 2.26
C HIS A 174 -7.40 -12.58 1.88
N PHE A 175 -7.68 -13.11 0.69
CA PHE A 175 -6.95 -14.30 0.21
C PHE A 175 -5.44 -14.08 0.26
N TRP A 176 -5.00 -12.92 -0.20
CA TRP A 176 -3.60 -12.56 -0.30
C TRP A 176 -2.89 -12.55 1.05
N GLN A 177 -3.50 -11.95 2.07
CA GLN A 177 -2.94 -11.95 3.43
C GLN A 177 -2.95 -13.36 4.05
N ALA A 178 -4.01 -14.14 3.79
CA ALA A 178 -4.12 -15.50 4.34
C ALA A 178 -3.06 -16.47 3.77
N VAL A 179 -2.73 -16.39 2.47
CA VAL A 179 -1.76 -17.31 1.86
C VAL A 179 -0.32 -17.08 2.34
N LYS A 180 -0.02 -15.94 2.93
CA LYS A 180 1.31 -15.67 3.50
C LYS A 180 1.63 -16.55 4.71
N TYR A 181 0.62 -17.07 5.38
CA TYR A 181 0.76 -18.03 6.47
C TYR A 181 0.73 -19.46 5.95
N HIS A 182 1.67 -20.32 6.35
CA HIS A 182 1.56 -21.76 6.07
C HIS A 182 0.32 -22.36 6.75
N PRO A 183 -0.36 -23.36 6.17
CA PRO A 183 -1.53 -24.01 6.79
C PRO A 183 -1.30 -24.50 8.22
N ASP A 184 -0.07 -24.90 8.54
CA ASP A 184 0.32 -25.36 9.87
C ASP A 184 0.82 -24.26 10.82
N THR A 185 1.01 -23.01 10.38
CA THR A 185 1.45 -21.95 11.29
C THR A 185 0.36 -21.66 12.33
N THR A 186 0.68 -21.85 13.61
CA THR A 186 -0.27 -21.60 14.71
C THR A 186 -0.18 -20.19 15.27
N ILE A 187 -1.21 -19.76 16.00
CA ILE A 187 -1.16 -18.51 16.77
C ILE A 187 -0.02 -18.50 17.80
N GLN A 188 0.28 -19.65 18.40
CA GLN A 188 1.43 -19.76 19.31
C GLN A 188 2.76 -19.53 18.57
N ASP A 189 2.90 -20.02 17.33
CA ASP A 189 4.10 -19.77 16.53
C ASP A 189 4.29 -18.28 16.24
N LEU A 190 3.20 -17.57 15.92
CA LEU A 190 3.23 -16.13 15.71
C LEU A 190 3.65 -15.39 16.98
N ARG A 191 3.01 -15.70 18.12
CA ARG A 191 3.36 -15.08 19.42
C ARG A 191 4.82 -15.34 19.80
N ASN A 192 5.33 -16.55 19.55
CA ASN A 192 6.72 -16.89 19.79
C ASN A 192 7.69 -16.08 18.91
N LEU A 193 7.35 -15.88 17.62
CA LEU A 193 8.14 -15.05 16.71
C LEU A 193 8.12 -13.57 17.12
N ILE A 194 6.95 -13.03 17.46
CA ILE A 194 6.84 -11.65 17.96
C ILE A 194 7.71 -11.47 19.20
N GLY A 195 7.64 -12.40 20.16
CA GLY A 195 8.48 -12.37 21.36
C GLY A 195 9.99 -12.41 21.07
N LEU A 196 10.41 -13.18 20.05
CA LEU A 196 11.80 -13.19 19.58
C LEU A 196 12.19 -11.84 18.95
N PHE A 197 11.29 -11.25 18.17
CA PHE A 197 11.52 -9.96 17.51
C PHE A 197 11.60 -8.82 18.53
N GLU A 198 10.76 -8.83 19.57
CA GLU A 198 10.77 -7.82 20.63
C GLU A 198 12.06 -7.77 21.44
N GLN A 199 12.77 -8.90 21.53
CA GLN A 199 14.03 -9.04 22.29
C GLN A 199 15.26 -8.62 21.48
N ARG A 200 15.13 -8.45 20.17
CA ARG A 200 16.24 -8.16 19.26
C ARG A 200 16.43 -6.66 19.06
N ASP A 201 17.68 -6.20 19.06
CA ASP A 201 18.01 -4.87 18.55
C ASP A 201 18.05 -4.88 17.01
N TRP A 202 17.07 -4.24 16.40
CA TRP A 202 16.93 -4.15 14.95
C TRP A 202 17.76 -3.03 14.33
N LYS A 203 18.30 -2.08 15.12
CA LYS A 203 19.01 -0.92 14.57
C LYS A 203 20.20 -1.31 13.68
N PRO A 204 21.10 -2.24 14.07
CA PRO A 204 22.21 -2.62 13.20
C PRO A 204 21.75 -3.37 11.94
N TRP A 205 20.66 -4.14 12.05
CA TRP A 205 20.12 -4.90 10.92
C TRP A 205 19.50 -3.97 9.87
N ILE A 206 18.75 -2.96 10.31
CA ILE A 206 18.19 -1.91 9.43
C ILE A 206 19.29 -1.03 8.86
N ALA A 207 20.28 -0.61 9.66
CA ALA A 207 21.40 0.21 9.20
C ALA A 207 22.14 -0.43 8.00
N ARG A 208 22.29 -1.75 8.00
CA ARG A 208 22.86 -2.48 6.86
C ARG A 208 22.04 -2.34 5.58
N LEU A 209 20.71 -2.41 5.66
CA LEU A 209 19.84 -2.20 4.49
C LEU A 209 19.90 -0.74 4.02
N ASP A 210 20.03 0.16 4.98
CA ASP A 210 20.07 1.60 4.79
C ASP A 210 21.34 2.10 4.10
N GLU A 211 22.48 1.48 4.37
CA GLU A 211 23.79 1.89 3.85
C GLU A 211 24.03 1.44 2.41
N ASP A 212 23.28 0.45 1.93
CA ASP A 212 23.44 -0.15 0.62
C ASP A 212 22.38 0.36 -0.37
N ALA A 213 22.81 1.17 -1.35
CA ALA A 213 21.93 1.76 -2.35
C ALA A 213 21.23 0.71 -3.22
N ASP A 214 21.94 -0.38 -3.53
CA ASP A 214 21.43 -1.45 -4.40
C ASP A 214 20.34 -2.27 -3.69
N ASN A 215 20.33 -2.23 -2.35
CA ASN A 215 19.25 -2.79 -1.54
C ASN A 215 18.14 -1.77 -1.26
N TYR A 216 18.47 -0.56 -0.82
CA TYR A 216 17.48 0.42 -0.39
C TYR A 216 16.64 0.96 -1.54
N LEU A 217 17.25 1.47 -2.61
CA LEU A 217 16.54 2.17 -3.68
C LEU A 217 15.45 1.32 -4.37
N PRO A 218 15.69 0.04 -4.73
CA PRO A 218 14.63 -0.77 -5.31
C PRO A 218 13.59 -1.28 -4.29
N ASN A 219 13.84 -1.14 -2.99
CA ASN A 219 12.99 -1.69 -1.92
C ASN A 219 12.60 -0.63 -0.86
N ALA A 220 12.63 0.66 -1.19
CA ALA A 220 12.52 1.73 -0.20
C ALA A 220 11.25 1.64 0.64
N TYR A 221 10.11 1.35 0.00
CA TYR A 221 8.85 1.09 0.71
C TYR A 221 8.95 -0.07 1.70
N ALA A 222 9.52 -1.21 1.29
CA ALA A 222 9.68 -2.39 2.15
C ALA A 222 10.64 -2.13 3.32
N VAL A 223 11.71 -1.35 3.10
CA VAL A 223 12.66 -0.98 4.16
C VAL A 223 12.01 -0.03 5.16
N GLU A 224 11.27 0.98 4.71
CA GLU A 224 10.56 1.89 5.62
C GLU A 224 9.39 1.20 6.35
N PHE A 225 8.69 0.27 5.68
CA PHE A 225 7.72 -0.63 6.30
C PHE A 225 8.35 -1.43 7.44
N LEU A 226 9.53 -2.03 7.22
CA LEU A 226 10.26 -2.77 8.24
C LEU A 226 10.71 -1.85 9.37
N ARG A 227 11.21 -0.65 9.06
CA ARG A 227 11.62 0.33 10.08
C ARG A 227 10.45 0.69 10.99
N HIS A 228 9.26 0.87 10.43
CA HIS A 228 8.04 1.13 11.19
C HIS A 228 7.61 -0.08 12.02
N ASN A 229 7.54 -1.27 11.41
CA ASN A 229 6.95 -2.45 12.05
C ASN A 229 7.87 -3.21 13.00
N LEU A 230 9.19 -3.00 12.93
CA LEU A 230 10.16 -3.56 13.89
C LEU A 230 10.32 -2.71 15.16
N MET A 231 9.62 -1.58 15.27
CA MET A 231 9.58 -0.81 16.52
C MET A 231 8.94 -1.64 17.63
N ARG A 232 9.50 -1.56 18.84
CA ARG A 232 9.05 -2.36 19.99
C ARG A 232 7.57 -2.17 20.30
N ASP A 233 7.06 -0.95 20.23
CA ASP A 233 5.66 -0.65 20.50
C ASP A 233 4.74 -1.27 19.43
N ARG A 234 5.18 -1.32 18.18
CA ARG A 234 4.44 -1.94 17.08
C ARG A 234 4.43 -3.47 17.17
N LEU A 235 5.56 -4.08 17.55
CA LEU A 235 5.63 -5.52 17.86
C LEU A 235 4.70 -5.90 19.02
N ARG A 236 4.68 -5.10 20.09
CA ARG A 236 3.76 -5.31 21.22
C ARG A 236 2.31 -5.17 20.78
N TRP A 237 2.00 -4.18 19.94
CA TRP A 237 0.67 -4.00 19.38
C TRP A 237 0.20 -5.27 18.64
N PHE A 238 1.03 -5.89 17.78
CA PHE A 238 0.65 -7.16 17.13
C PHE A 238 0.32 -8.27 18.14
N SER A 239 1.11 -8.39 19.22
CA SER A 239 0.87 -9.36 20.28
C SER A 239 -0.47 -9.13 20.98
N GLU A 240 -0.80 -7.87 21.29
CA GLU A 240 -2.03 -7.46 21.93
C GLU A 240 -3.25 -7.68 21.03
N GLU A 241 -3.19 -7.30 19.75
CA GLU A 241 -4.29 -7.53 18.80
C GLU A 241 -4.58 -9.02 18.60
N LEU A 242 -3.55 -9.87 18.45
CA LEU A 242 -3.73 -11.33 18.40
C LEU A 242 -4.39 -11.90 19.68
N GLY A 243 -4.36 -11.16 20.79
CA GLY A 243 -5.02 -11.51 22.04
C GLY A 243 -6.53 -11.21 22.07
N LYS A 244 -7.02 -10.27 21.25
CA LYS A 244 -8.39 -9.74 21.36
C LYS A 244 -9.49 -10.61 20.74
N HIS A 245 -9.13 -11.51 19.83
CA HIS A 245 -10.12 -12.25 19.02
C HIS A 245 -10.49 -13.64 19.56
N GLY A 246 -10.14 -13.95 20.81
CA GLY A 246 -10.44 -15.25 21.44
C GLY A 246 -9.77 -16.45 20.76
N LEU A 247 -8.70 -16.19 20.00
CA LEU A 247 -7.91 -17.20 19.31
C LEU A 247 -7.15 -18.08 20.31
N GLN A 248 -7.22 -19.39 20.10
CA GLN A 248 -6.50 -20.37 20.91
C GLN A 248 -5.08 -20.56 20.40
N PRO A 249 -4.11 -20.93 21.25
CA PRO A 249 -2.72 -21.14 20.85
C PRO A 249 -2.52 -22.10 19.67
N ARG A 250 -3.40 -23.11 19.55
CA ARG A 250 -3.33 -24.14 18.49
C ARG A 250 -4.11 -23.79 17.23
N ASP A 251 -4.87 -22.70 17.23
CA ASP A 251 -5.58 -22.27 16.04
C ASP A 251 -4.58 -21.98 14.92
N ARG A 252 -4.94 -22.33 13.68
CA ARG A 252 -4.10 -22.08 12.50
C ARG A 252 -4.37 -20.67 11.98
N ALA A 253 -3.30 -19.90 11.74
CA ALA A 253 -3.40 -18.51 11.32
C ALA A 253 -4.18 -18.34 10.01
N ARG A 254 -3.87 -19.15 8.98
CA ARG A 254 -4.59 -19.12 7.69
C ARG A 254 -6.06 -19.50 7.85
N GLN A 255 -6.36 -20.54 8.63
CA GLN A 255 -7.73 -21.01 8.83
C GLN A 255 -8.58 -20.00 9.62
N ALA A 256 -7.97 -19.26 10.55
CA ALA A 256 -8.66 -18.25 11.33
C ALA A 256 -9.20 -17.09 10.47
N GLN A 257 -8.58 -16.82 9.32
CA GLN A 257 -8.97 -15.78 8.36
C GLN A 257 -10.10 -16.27 7.41
N GLN A 258 -10.01 -17.52 6.93
CA GLN A 258 -10.94 -18.08 5.94
C GLN A 258 -12.43 -17.97 6.31
N ARG A 259 -13.28 -17.80 5.28
CA ARG A 259 -14.74 -17.91 5.46
C ARG A 259 -15.11 -19.35 5.82
N GLY A 260 -15.72 -19.51 6.99
CA GLY A 260 -16.42 -20.72 7.39
C GLY A 260 -17.94 -20.51 7.44
N THR A 261 -18.63 -21.30 8.25
CA THR A 261 -20.07 -21.12 8.54
C THR A 261 -20.34 -19.96 9.52
N GLN A 262 -19.29 -19.39 10.10
CA GLN A 262 -19.37 -18.30 11.07
C GLN A 262 -19.21 -16.94 10.37
N LYS A 263 -19.71 -15.89 11.02
CA LYS A 263 -19.45 -14.50 10.59
C LYS A 263 -17.95 -14.22 10.62
N PHE A 264 -17.51 -13.24 9.83
CA PHE A 264 -16.13 -12.76 9.87
C PHE A 264 -15.70 -12.46 11.29
N ARG A 265 -14.51 -12.97 11.62
CA ARG A 265 -13.88 -12.74 12.91
C ARG A 265 -13.11 -11.42 12.95
N PHE A 266 -12.73 -10.90 11.78
CA PHE A 266 -11.94 -9.68 11.61
C PHE A 266 -12.62 -8.74 10.62
N ALA A 267 -12.46 -7.43 10.81
CA ALA A 267 -12.80 -6.42 9.83
C ALA A 267 -11.77 -6.39 8.70
N ALA A 268 -12.13 -5.89 7.52
CA ALA A 268 -11.20 -5.73 6.39
C ALA A 268 -9.92 -4.95 6.75
N PHE A 269 -10.04 -3.96 7.63
CA PHE A 269 -8.89 -3.22 8.16
C PHE A 269 -7.94 -4.11 8.99
N GLU A 270 -8.50 -4.98 9.83
CA GLU A 270 -7.72 -5.91 10.66
C GLU A 270 -7.04 -6.97 9.77
N GLU A 271 -7.71 -7.43 8.71
CA GLU A 271 -7.09 -8.34 7.73
C GLU A 271 -5.82 -7.76 7.10
N LYS A 272 -5.77 -6.46 6.77
CA LYS A 272 -4.51 -5.83 6.34
C LYS A 272 -3.55 -5.62 7.50
N VAL A 273 -3.97 -4.82 8.48
CA VAL A 273 -3.03 -4.17 9.39
C VAL A 273 -2.54 -5.10 10.49
N LEU A 274 -3.32 -6.15 10.81
CA LEU A 274 -2.88 -7.22 11.71
C LEU A 274 -2.27 -8.37 10.91
N TRP A 275 -3.05 -9.03 10.06
CA TRP A 275 -2.60 -10.27 9.40
C TRP A 275 -1.62 -9.98 8.26
N GLY A 276 -1.94 -9.04 7.38
CA GLY A 276 -1.06 -8.69 6.28
C GLY A 276 0.28 -8.13 6.72
N ASP A 277 0.28 -7.06 7.52
CA ASP A 277 1.51 -6.41 7.98
C ASP A 277 2.39 -7.38 8.79
N LEU A 278 1.79 -8.25 9.62
CA LEU A 278 2.57 -9.21 10.41
C LEU A 278 3.23 -10.27 9.52
N ALA A 279 2.52 -10.76 8.51
CA ALA A 279 3.10 -11.71 7.57
C ALA A 279 4.22 -11.07 6.73
N ASP A 280 3.98 -9.85 6.24
CA ASP A 280 4.95 -9.06 5.47
C ASP A 280 6.20 -8.79 6.30
N LEU A 281 6.04 -8.42 7.57
CA LEU A 281 7.14 -8.24 8.52
C LEU A 281 8.02 -9.49 8.58
N PHE A 282 7.43 -10.67 8.79
CA PHE A 282 8.19 -11.91 8.90
C PHE A 282 8.86 -12.32 7.60
N GLN A 283 8.17 -12.22 6.47
CA GLN A 283 8.70 -12.64 5.18
C GLN A 283 9.77 -11.68 4.66
N LEU A 284 9.59 -10.37 4.84
CA LEU A 284 10.62 -9.38 4.47
C LEU A 284 11.87 -9.53 5.35
N VAL A 285 11.73 -9.75 6.66
CA VAL A 285 12.90 -10.04 7.51
C VAL A 285 13.61 -11.30 7.02
N TYR A 286 12.89 -12.35 6.62
CA TYR A 286 13.51 -13.54 6.04
C TYR A 286 14.28 -13.21 4.74
N VAL A 287 13.63 -12.49 3.82
CA VAL A 287 14.16 -12.12 2.50
C VAL A 287 15.44 -11.29 2.64
N PHE A 288 15.44 -10.27 3.50
CA PHE A 288 16.56 -9.35 3.65
C PHE A 288 17.63 -9.83 4.63
N SER A 289 17.36 -10.84 5.45
CA SER A 289 18.37 -11.40 6.36
C SER A 289 19.40 -12.24 5.60
N LYS A 290 20.66 -12.16 6.03
CA LYS A 290 21.72 -13.02 5.49
C LYS A 290 21.46 -14.49 5.84
N PRO A 291 21.95 -15.46 5.03
CA PRO A 291 21.78 -16.90 5.30
C PRO A 291 22.18 -17.33 6.70
N GLU A 292 23.22 -16.72 7.27
CA GLU A 292 23.78 -17.02 8.58
C GLU A 292 23.05 -16.34 9.76
N ASP A 293 22.10 -15.44 9.50
CA ASP A 293 21.38 -14.75 10.57
C ASP A 293 20.43 -15.73 11.29
N PRO A 294 20.55 -15.94 12.62
CA PRO A 294 19.70 -16.88 13.36
C PRO A 294 18.19 -16.60 13.20
N VAL A 295 17.79 -15.35 12.98
CA VAL A 295 16.36 -15.02 12.77
C VAL A 295 15.82 -15.65 11.49
N ARG A 296 16.66 -15.78 10.46
CA ARG A 296 16.28 -16.39 9.18
C ARG A 296 15.93 -17.86 9.37
N SER A 297 16.71 -18.59 10.17
CA SER A 297 16.43 -19.98 10.54
C SER A 297 15.16 -20.11 11.38
N ALA A 298 14.94 -19.20 12.34
CA ALA A 298 13.74 -19.19 13.18
C ALA A 298 12.45 -18.95 12.37
N LEU A 299 12.53 -18.09 11.34
CA LEU A 299 11.45 -17.81 10.40
C LEU A 299 11.18 -18.98 9.45
N ALA A 300 12.24 -19.58 8.87
CA ALA A 300 12.11 -20.76 8.02
C ALA A 300 11.50 -21.96 8.75
N ALA A 301 11.88 -22.17 10.01
CA ALA A 301 11.30 -23.23 10.85
C ALA A 301 9.78 -23.05 11.09
N ARG A 302 9.24 -21.87 10.81
CA ARG A 302 7.81 -21.53 10.91
C ARG A 302 7.20 -21.17 9.56
N HIS A 303 7.87 -21.55 8.48
CA HIS A 303 7.42 -21.43 7.09
C HIS A 303 7.26 -19.99 6.56
N PHE A 304 8.01 -19.03 7.11
CA PHE A 304 8.09 -17.66 6.56
C PHE A 304 9.21 -17.49 5.53
N ASP A 305 9.77 -18.59 5.04
CA ASP A 305 10.78 -18.66 3.98
C ASP A 305 10.19 -18.72 2.57
N GLY A 306 8.87 -18.60 2.44
CA GLY A 306 8.14 -18.54 1.19
C GLY A 306 6.64 -18.61 1.38
N ILE A 307 5.93 -18.71 0.26
CA ILE A 307 4.48 -18.85 0.18
C ILE A 307 4.15 -20.28 -0.22
N TYR A 308 3.29 -20.91 0.56
CA TYR A 308 2.96 -22.32 0.41
C TYR A 308 1.52 -22.49 -0.09
N LEU A 309 1.37 -22.98 -1.32
CA LEU A 309 0.09 -23.14 -1.99
C LEU A 309 0.09 -24.38 -2.87
N GLU A 310 -0.91 -25.25 -2.74
CA GLU A 310 -1.07 -26.49 -3.53
C GLU A 310 0.23 -27.31 -3.68
N ASN A 311 0.95 -27.52 -2.57
CA ASN A 311 2.23 -28.24 -2.51
C ASN A 311 3.43 -27.54 -3.17
N ARG A 312 3.28 -26.28 -3.60
CA ARG A 312 4.37 -25.45 -4.12
C ARG A 312 4.85 -24.49 -3.04
N LYS A 313 6.16 -24.26 -3.02
CA LYS A 313 6.78 -23.15 -2.29
C LYS A 313 7.21 -22.09 -3.30
N LEU A 314 6.68 -20.88 -3.17
CA LEU A 314 7.00 -19.72 -4.00
C LEU A 314 7.80 -18.71 -3.17
N GLY A 315 8.69 -17.94 -3.79
CA GLY A 315 9.37 -16.87 -3.07
C GLY A 315 8.42 -15.69 -2.85
N PHE A 316 8.47 -15.05 -1.67
CA PHE A 316 7.54 -13.98 -1.30
C PHE A 316 7.54 -12.77 -2.24
N ILE A 317 8.68 -12.44 -2.85
CA ILE A 317 8.78 -11.37 -3.86
C ILE A 317 9.17 -11.93 -5.23
N SER A 318 8.97 -13.24 -5.45
CA SER A 318 9.41 -13.91 -6.69
C SER A 318 8.46 -13.66 -7.86
N GLU A 319 9.00 -13.79 -9.07
CA GLU A 319 8.20 -13.65 -10.29
C GLU A 319 7.08 -14.69 -10.37
N GLU A 320 7.30 -15.90 -9.86
CA GLU A 320 6.29 -16.95 -9.83
C GLU A 320 5.13 -16.60 -8.91
N PHE A 321 5.41 -16.02 -7.74
CA PHE A 321 4.37 -15.58 -6.82
C PHE A 321 3.61 -14.37 -7.35
N ARG A 322 4.31 -13.43 -7.99
CA ARG A 322 3.68 -12.30 -8.69
C ARG A 322 2.77 -12.79 -9.82
N SER A 323 3.23 -13.75 -10.62
CA SER A 323 2.44 -14.33 -11.72
C SER A 323 1.19 -15.06 -11.22
N LEU A 324 1.26 -15.71 -10.06
CA LEU A 324 0.10 -16.32 -9.40
C LEU A 324 -1.00 -15.29 -9.11
N MET A 325 -0.62 -14.06 -8.77
CA MET A 325 -1.59 -13.00 -8.46
C MET A 325 -2.44 -12.59 -9.64
N LEU A 326 -1.86 -12.57 -10.83
CA LEU A 326 -2.63 -12.37 -12.05
C LEU A 326 -3.73 -13.43 -12.18
N GLU A 327 -3.42 -14.70 -11.91
CA GLU A 327 -4.40 -15.80 -11.99
C GLU A 327 -5.52 -15.67 -10.95
N ILE A 328 -5.19 -15.24 -9.74
CA ILE A 328 -6.18 -14.96 -8.68
C ILE A 328 -7.12 -13.85 -9.12
N TRP A 329 -6.57 -12.78 -9.69
CA TRP A 329 -7.37 -11.65 -10.14
C TRP A 329 -8.26 -11.98 -11.34
N LYS A 330 -7.85 -12.92 -12.21
CA LYS A 330 -8.74 -13.45 -13.26
C LYS A 330 -10.00 -14.09 -12.66
N VAL A 331 -9.95 -14.67 -11.47
CA VAL A 331 -11.15 -15.18 -10.80
C VAL A 331 -12.13 -14.04 -10.52
N LYS A 332 -11.67 -12.96 -9.89
CA LYS A 332 -12.50 -11.79 -9.61
C LYS A 332 -13.04 -11.14 -10.88
N PHE A 333 -12.16 -10.82 -11.84
CA PHE A 333 -12.54 -9.97 -12.96
C PHE A 333 -13.04 -10.70 -14.20
N LEU A 334 -12.75 -11.99 -14.37
CA LEU A 334 -13.19 -12.74 -15.56
C LEU A 334 -14.26 -13.79 -15.24
N LYS A 335 -14.29 -14.35 -14.03
CA LYS A 335 -15.32 -15.34 -13.64
C LYS A 335 -16.56 -14.70 -13.01
N MET A 336 -16.46 -13.46 -12.50
CA MET A 336 -17.62 -12.74 -11.95
C MET A 336 -18.10 -11.67 -12.94
N ALA A 337 -19.25 -11.92 -13.57
CA ALA A 337 -19.75 -11.11 -14.69
C ALA A 337 -19.82 -9.60 -14.39
N ARG A 338 -20.31 -9.21 -13.20
CA ARG A 338 -20.44 -7.80 -12.81
C ARG A 338 -19.09 -7.07 -12.73
N PHE A 339 -18.04 -7.76 -12.30
CA PHE A 339 -16.70 -7.16 -12.20
C PHE A 339 -16.01 -7.12 -13.57
N ARG A 340 -16.28 -8.12 -14.42
CA ARG A 340 -15.85 -8.11 -15.82
C ARG A 340 -16.41 -6.90 -16.58
N GLU A 341 -17.71 -6.63 -16.42
CA GLU A 341 -18.37 -5.50 -17.07
C GLU A 341 -17.80 -4.16 -16.59
N VAL A 342 -17.57 -4.01 -15.28
CA VAL A 342 -16.95 -2.80 -14.74
C VAL A 342 -15.57 -2.58 -15.35
N ILE A 343 -14.67 -3.57 -15.30
CA ILE A 343 -13.30 -3.36 -15.79
C ILE A 343 -13.25 -3.18 -17.32
N SER A 344 -14.12 -3.86 -18.09
CA SER A 344 -14.16 -3.72 -19.55
C SER A 344 -14.73 -2.38 -20.01
N SER A 345 -15.63 -1.79 -19.22
CA SER A 345 -16.27 -0.49 -19.50
C SER A 345 -15.34 0.72 -19.37
N ILE A 346 -14.20 0.58 -18.70
CA ILE A 346 -13.26 1.69 -18.48
C ILE A 346 -12.62 2.08 -19.82
N PRO A 347 -12.66 3.37 -20.20
CA PRO A 347 -12.06 3.83 -21.47
C PRO A 347 -10.57 3.52 -21.55
N MET A 348 -10.07 3.23 -22.75
CA MET A 348 -8.68 2.76 -22.96
C MET A 348 -7.65 3.85 -22.70
N GLU A 349 -8.04 5.10 -22.94
CA GLU A 349 -7.29 6.31 -22.62
C GLU A 349 -7.08 6.51 -21.11
N ILE A 350 -7.93 5.90 -20.26
CA ILE A 350 -7.77 5.92 -18.81
C ILE A 350 -6.89 4.75 -18.39
N ARG A 351 -5.74 5.03 -17.80
CA ARG A 351 -4.82 4.03 -17.26
C ARG A 351 -5.24 3.59 -15.86
N LEU A 352 -5.13 2.30 -15.57
CA LEU A 352 -5.32 1.77 -14.22
C LEU A 352 -3.99 1.86 -13.43
N ALA A 353 -3.52 3.08 -13.15
CA ALA A 353 -2.12 3.36 -12.79
C ALA A 353 -1.91 4.02 -11.40
N HIS A 354 -2.83 3.79 -10.48
CA HIS A 354 -3.03 4.71 -9.36
C HIS A 354 -2.91 4.05 -8.00
N PHE A 355 -1.70 3.64 -7.67
CA PHE A 355 -1.34 3.33 -6.30
C PHE A 355 -0.47 4.47 -5.76
N LEU A 356 -0.73 4.92 -4.53
CA LEU A 356 0.01 6.00 -3.88
C LEU A 356 1.39 5.49 -3.42
N ASN A 357 2.46 6.21 -3.79
CA ASN A 357 3.82 6.14 -3.22
C ASN A 357 4.38 4.74 -2.89
N ASP A 358 4.43 3.83 -3.87
CA ASP A 358 4.92 2.45 -3.70
C ASP A 358 4.23 1.63 -2.58
N GLY A 359 3.13 2.14 -2.01
CA GLY A 359 2.68 1.76 -0.68
C GLY A 359 1.28 1.17 -0.55
N ASP A 360 0.98 0.12 -1.31
CA ASP A 360 -0.17 -0.75 -0.98
C ASP A 360 0.27 -1.98 -0.18
N SER A 361 1.31 -2.69 -0.66
CA SER A 361 1.91 -3.82 0.05
C SER A 361 3.37 -4.03 -0.42
N PRO A 362 4.30 -4.45 0.45
CA PRO A 362 5.72 -4.54 0.14
C PRO A 362 6.10 -5.79 -0.68
N ASP A 363 5.14 -6.66 -0.97
CA ASP A 363 5.35 -7.92 -1.70
C ASP A 363 5.37 -7.79 -3.22
N ILE A 364 4.59 -6.86 -3.75
CA ILE A 364 4.41 -6.64 -5.17
C ILE A 364 4.61 -5.16 -5.47
N PRO A 365 5.66 -4.80 -6.22
CA PRO A 365 5.87 -3.41 -6.64
C PRO A 365 4.65 -2.88 -7.40
N ILE A 366 4.24 -1.64 -7.12
CA ILE A 366 3.11 -0.97 -7.79
C ILE A 366 3.11 -1.14 -9.31
N PRO A 367 4.24 -0.94 -10.04
CA PRO A 367 4.22 -1.07 -11.51
C PRO A 367 3.76 -2.44 -11.99
N VAL A 368 4.01 -3.49 -11.20
CA VAL A 368 3.57 -4.87 -11.50
C VAL A 368 2.05 -4.98 -11.34
N TYR A 369 1.48 -4.47 -10.23
CA TYR A 369 0.03 -4.43 -10.03
C TYR A 369 -0.70 -3.65 -11.13
N VAL A 370 -0.15 -2.49 -11.51
CA VAL A 370 -0.67 -1.69 -12.63
C VAL A 370 -0.66 -2.49 -13.92
N GLY A 371 0.43 -3.23 -14.18
CA GLY A 371 0.52 -4.16 -15.31
C GLY A 371 -0.62 -5.18 -15.31
N TYR A 372 -0.90 -5.81 -14.16
CA TYR A 372 -1.98 -6.80 -14.04
C TYR A 372 -3.36 -6.23 -14.26
N LEU A 373 -3.69 -5.07 -13.66
CA LEU A 373 -4.98 -4.41 -13.87
C LEU A 373 -5.23 -4.16 -15.36
N ASN A 374 -4.25 -3.57 -16.05
CA ASN A 374 -4.39 -3.25 -17.47
C ASN A 374 -4.43 -4.53 -18.34
N GLN A 375 -3.63 -5.55 -18.03
CA GLN A 375 -3.67 -6.84 -18.73
C GLN A 375 -5.04 -7.53 -18.57
N ILE A 376 -5.61 -7.52 -17.36
CA ILE A 376 -6.93 -8.13 -17.11
C ILE A 376 -8.03 -7.35 -17.82
N ARG A 377 -7.92 -6.01 -17.90
CA ARG A 377 -8.85 -5.21 -18.70
C ARG A 377 -8.87 -5.64 -20.17
N GLU A 378 -7.70 -5.84 -20.79
CA GLU A 378 -7.61 -6.34 -22.16
C GLU A 378 -8.29 -7.71 -22.31
N LEU A 379 -8.00 -8.63 -21.38
CA LEU A 379 -8.62 -9.97 -21.37
C LEU A 379 -10.14 -9.91 -21.19
N ALA A 380 -10.65 -9.02 -20.33
CA ALA A 380 -12.07 -8.84 -20.11
C ALA A 380 -12.79 -8.33 -21.37
N ARG A 381 -12.14 -7.43 -22.14
CA ARG A 381 -12.68 -6.90 -23.38
C ARG A 381 -12.70 -7.93 -24.51
N ALA A 382 -11.69 -8.80 -24.56
CA ALA A 382 -11.57 -9.86 -25.57
C ALA A 382 -12.59 -11.00 -25.42
N GLN A 383 -13.31 -11.08 -24.28
CA GLN A 383 -14.35 -12.09 -24.04
C GLN A 383 -15.76 -11.64 -24.48
N HIS A 384 -15.87 -10.47 -25.13
CA HIS A 384 -17.14 -9.95 -25.67
C HIS A 384 -17.40 -10.39 -27.10
#